data_AF-A0A1X7UD46-F1
#
_entry.id   AF-A0A1X7UD46-F1
#
_cell.length_a   1.000
_cell.length_b   1.000
_cell.length_c   1.000
_cell.angle_alpha   90.00
_cell.angle_beta   90.00
_cell.angle_gamma   90.00
#
_symmetry.space_group_name_H-M   'P 1'
#
loop_
_entity.id
_entity.type
_entity.pdbx_description
1 polymer ?
#
loop_
_entity_poly.entity_id
_entity_poly.type
_entity_poly.pdbx_seq_one_letter_code
_entity_poly.pdbx_strand_id
1 'polypeptide(L)'
;MSRRDDFTKKTVELLSRRSGGRCSMCGCNTWGPNDKPYSYTNIGKAAHITAAAEGGPRYDSKMDSEMRSSVKNGLWLCSNCHDIVDRNPDLYSVKYLKELKSGAEERARREIGVANKAKMGGTSKDSVSVGVSAGAILEIRKLKAQLGQYHVHPPTSSQLKSLLVQLDFVDFGDPFYLPSVAMEMVSFLQFFVGYNDDPSLKLEVIRYLSDIVDHFKTADLNLKEICSTLESIATGHSPRQLVYQSAFALLKDISKKGDVGGVVKDTMATIARQRAGPLKKGRKVIEGVDFADQEDEDEEPNLKRTRFDDDDKDDTYLSKMAALAEAQTQEERQDIERDIAKLGYETDIL
;
A
#
# COMPACT_ATOMS: atom_id res chain seq x y z
N MET A 1 30.21 -39.26 18.61
CA MET A 1 29.63 -37.90 18.75
C MET A 1 30.43 -36.97 17.85
N SER A 2 29.83 -36.50 16.75
CA SER A 2 30.45 -35.49 15.88
C SER A 2 30.73 -34.23 16.72
N ARG A 3 32.00 -33.80 16.80
CA ARG A 3 32.37 -32.54 17.47
C ARG A 3 31.79 -31.41 16.64
N ARG A 4 30.73 -30.78 17.16
CA ARG A 4 30.20 -29.56 16.59
C ARG A 4 31.21 -28.44 16.82
N ASP A 5 31.64 -27.77 15.75
CA ASP A 5 32.58 -26.65 15.81
C ASP A 5 31.85 -25.36 16.24
N ASP A 6 31.36 -25.38 17.49
CA ASP A 6 30.64 -24.27 18.08
C ASP A 6 31.55 -23.06 18.33
N PHE A 7 30.95 -21.87 18.30
CA PHE A 7 31.67 -20.64 18.55
C PHE A 7 32.17 -20.59 20.00
N THR A 8 33.44 -20.19 20.18
CA THR A 8 33.94 -19.85 21.51
C THR A 8 33.17 -18.66 22.08
N LYS A 9 33.11 -18.53 23.42
CA LYS A 9 32.48 -17.37 24.08
C LYS A 9 33.01 -16.02 23.54
N LYS A 10 34.31 -15.95 23.27
CA LYS A 10 34.97 -14.77 22.68
C LYS A 10 34.44 -14.48 21.27
N THR A 11 34.25 -15.51 20.44
CA THR A 11 33.66 -15.35 19.10
C THR A 11 32.20 -14.88 19.18
N VAL A 12 31.40 -15.47 20.06
CA VAL A 12 29.99 -15.07 20.28
C VAL A 12 29.91 -13.60 20.69
N GLU A 13 30.73 -13.18 21.66
CA GLU A 13 30.78 -11.79 22.09
C GLU A 13 31.24 -10.85 20.96
N LEU A 14 32.24 -11.26 20.17
CA LEU A 14 32.72 -10.47 19.04
C LEU A 14 31.64 -10.28 17.98
N LEU A 15 30.86 -11.32 17.66
CA LEU A 15 29.73 -11.22 16.72
C LEU A 15 28.67 -10.23 17.22
N SER A 16 28.31 -10.33 18.49
CA SER A 16 27.40 -9.38 19.14
C SER A 16 27.90 -7.94 19.01
N ARG A 17 29.14 -7.68 19.43
CA ARG A 17 29.74 -6.32 19.42
C ARG A 17 29.86 -5.76 18.00
N ARG A 18 30.24 -6.57 17.01
CA ARG A 18 30.36 -6.14 15.61
C ARG A 18 29.04 -5.75 14.96
N SER A 19 27.92 -6.31 15.44
CA SER A 19 26.57 -5.95 14.99
C SER A 19 25.96 -4.75 15.75
N GLY A 20 26.71 -4.18 16.70
CA GLY A 20 26.23 -3.14 17.61
C GLY A 20 25.26 -3.66 18.67
N GLY A 21 25.29 -4.96 19.01
CA GLY A 21 24.35 -5.57 19.93
C GLY A 21 22.91 -5.61 19.40
N ARG A 22 22.75 -5.64 18.08
CA ARG A 22 21.46 -5.60 17.38
C ARG A 22 21.35 -6.76 16.40
N CYS A 23 20.15 -7.33 16.28
CA CYS A 23 19.89 -8.42 15.34
C CYS A 23 20.27 -8.02 13.92
N SER A 24 21.04 -8.86 13.23
CA SER A 24 21.45 -8.58 11.85
C SER A 24 20.31 -8.66 10.84
N MET A 25 19.20 -9.31 11.17
CA MET A 25 18.03 -9.43 10.29
C MET A 25 17.00 -8.32 10.53
N CYS A 26 16.47 -8.20 11.76
CA CYS A 26 15.40 -7.23 12.06
C CYS A 26 15.88 -5.94 12.75
N GLY A 27 17.17 -5.81 13.09
CA GLY A 27 17.72 -4.61 13.71
C GLY A 27 17.37 -4.39 15.19
N CYS A 28 16.55 -5.26 15.81
CA CYS A 28 16.16 -5.08 17.21
C CYS A 28 17.37 -5.14 18.16
N ASN A 29 17.34 -4.37 19.26
CA ASN A 29 18.33 -4.50 20.33
C ASN A 29 18.24 -5.91 20.93
N THR A 30 19.38 -6.56 21.15
CA THR A 30 19.42 -7.88 21.79
C THR A 30 19.87 -7.82 23.25
N TRP A 31 20.28 -6.65 23.71
CA TRP A 31 20.77 -6.41 25.08
C TRP A 31 19.87 -5.40 25.78
N GLY A 32 19.64 -5.61 27.08
CA GLY A 32 18.88 -4.70 27.91
C GLY A 32 19.19 -4.88 29.40
N PRO A 33 18.68 -3.98 30.25
CA PRO A 33 18.80 -4.13 31.69
C PRO A 33 18.12 -5.42 32.17
N ASN A 34 18.56 -5.89 33.33
CA ASN A 34 17.97 -6.99 34.07
C ASN A 34 17.47 -6.44 35.41
N ASP A 35 16.58 -7.18 36.08
CA ASP A 35 16.10 -6.84 37.42
C ASP A 35 17.24 -6.81 38.46
N LYS A 36 18.31 -7.57 38.20
CA LYS A 36 19.54 -7.55 39.00
C LYS A 36 20.50 -6.47 38.48
N PRO A 37 20.98 -5.55 39.34
CA PRO A 37 21.76 -4.38 38.92
C PRO A 37 23.15 -4.71 38.32
N TYR A 38 23.70 -5.89 38.64
CA TYR A 38 24.99 -6.37 38.10
C TYR A 38 24.80 -7.44 37.01
N SER A 39 23.63 -7.49 36.38
CA SER A 39 23.30 -8.41 35.30
C SER A 39 22.72 -7.68 34.09
N TYR A 40 22.56 -8.40 33.00
CA TYR A 40 21.96 -7.91 31.77
C TYR A 40 21.09 -9.00 31.16
N THR A 41 20.07 -8.58 30.42
CA THR A 41 19.25 -9.47 29.62
C THR A 41 19.84 -9.53 28.22
N ASN A 42 20.09 -10.73 27.69
CA ASN A 42 20.53 -10.94 26.32
C ASN A 42 19.61 -11.95 25.62
N ILE A 43 18.94 -11.52 24.55
CA ILE A 43 18.08 -12.37 23.71
C ILE A 43 18.76 -12.77 22.38
N GLY A 44 20.01 -12.38 22.19
CA GLY A 44 20.80 -12.63 20.99
C GLY A 44 21.55 -13.95 21.03
N LYS A 45 21.68 -14.57 19.86
CA LYS A 45 22.35 -15.85 19.61
C LYS A 45 23.31 -15.69 18.42
N ALA A 46 24.46 -16.36 18.48
CA ALA A 46 25.36 -16.48 17.34
C ALA A 46 24.89 -17.63 16.45
N ALA A 47 24.52 -17.32 15.21
CA ALA A 47 24.12 -18.28 14.19
C ALA A 47 25.29 -18.57 13.25
N HIS A 48 25.45 -19.84 12.87
CA HIS A 48 26.39 -20.22 11.82
C HIS A 48 25.79 -19.95 10.43
N ILE A 49 26.58 -19.33 9.55
CA ILE A 49 26.21 -19.12 8.14
C ILE A 49 26.28 -20.46 7.39
N THR A 50 27.40 -21.17 7.49
CA THR A 50 27.55 -22.58 7.10
C THR A 50 27.64 -23.46 8.34
N ALA A 51 27.06 -24.66 8.32
CA ALA A 51 26.94 -25.50 9.51
C ALA A 51 28.27 -25.79 10.23
N ALA A 52 28.18 -25.86 11.56
CA ALA A 52 29.27 -26.20 12.48
C ALA A 52 29.72 -27.66 12.41
N ALA A 53 28.95 -28.52 11.75
CA ALA A 53 29.22 -29.94 11.63
C ALA A 53 28.67 -30.46 10.30
N GLU A 54 29.25 -31.56 9.84
CA GLU A 54 28.76 -32.30 8.68
C GLU A 54 27.29 -32.72 8.87
N GLY A 55 26.51 -32.67 7.79
CA GLY A 55 25.08 -32.96 7.80
C GLY A 55 24.18 -31.82 8.31
N GLY A 56 24.75 -30.71 8.78
CA GLY A 56 23.98 -29.53 9.15
C GLY A 56 23.55 -28.65 7.97
N PRO A 57 22.63 -27.69 8.18
CA PRO A 57 22.17 -26.81 7.12
C PRO A 57 23.30 -25.99 6.49
N ARG A 58 23.35 -25.98 5.15
CA ARG A 58 24.39 -25.24 4.38
C ARG A 58 25.82 -25.65 4.75
N TYR A 59 26.05 -26.91 5.14
CA TYR A 59 27.40 -27.42 5.40
C TYR A 59 28.30 -27.24 4.18
N ASP A 60 29.52 -26.77 4.41
CA ASP A 60 30.56 -26.62 3.38
C ASP A 60 31.75 -27.51 3.75
N SER A 61 31.97 -28.57 2.96
CA SER A 61 33.05 -29.54 3.17
C SER A 61 34.44 -28.95 2.93
N LYS A 62 34.53 -27.77 2.30
CA LYS A 62 35.80 -27.07 2.06
C LYS A 62 36.27 -26.24 3.26
N MET A 63 35.41 -26.04 4.26
CA MET A 63 35.77 -25.32 5.48
C MET A 63 36.35 -26.28 6.51
N ASP A 64 37.48 -25.92 7.12
CA ASP A 64 38.01 -26.63 8.28
C ASP A 64 37.33 -26.19 9.59
N SER A 65 37.72 -26.80 10.71
CA SER A 65 37.16 -26.50 12.03
C SER A 65 37.40 -25.04 12.47
N GLU A 66 38.54 -24.45 12.11
CA GLU A 66 38.88 -23.07 12.45
C GLU A 66 38.01 -22.09 11.64
N MET A 67 37.81 -22.37 10.36
CA MET A 67 36.93 -21.58 9.50
C MET A 67 35.47 -21.69 9.95
N ARG A 68 34.99 -22.88 10.33
CA ARG A 68 33.61 -23.10 10.79
C ARG A 68 33.30 -22.36 12.09
N SER A 69 34.26 -22.33 13.03
CA SER A 69 34.15 -21.63 14.32
C SER A 69 34.63 -20.16 14.28
N SER A 70 34.96 -19.65 13.08
CA SER A 70 35.42 -18.27 12.88
C SER A 70 34.29 -17.24 12.95
N VAL A 71 34.60 -16.03 13.41
CA VAL A 71 33.72 -14.86 13.33
C VAL A 71 33.26 -14.54 11.90
N LYS A 72 34.04 -14.95 10.88
CA LYS A 72 33.69 -14.79 9.46
C LYS A 72 32.49 -15.65 9.06
N ASN A 73 32.30 -16.79 9.73
CA ASN A 73 31.20 -17.72 9.51
C ASN A 73 30.00 -17.48 10.44
N GLY A 74 30.06 -16.46 11.29
CA GLY A 74 29.01 -16.18 12.26
C GLY A 74 28.16 -14.95 11.92
N LEU A 75 26.89 -15.00 12.30
CA LEU A 75 25.92 -13.92 12.25
C LEU A 75 25.28 -13.73 13.64
N TRP A 76 24.96 -12.49 14.02
CA TRP A 76 24.30 -12.21 15.30
C TRP A 76 22.79 -12.00 15.09
N LEU A 77 21.95 -12.82 15.71
CA LEU A 77 20.49 -12.76 15.54
C LEU A 77 19.78 -12.74 16.90
N CYS A 78 18.60 -12.12 16.98
CA CYS A 78 17.72 -12.36 18.13
C CYS A 78 17.15 -13.79 18.08
N SER A 79 16.68 -14.30 19.21
CA SER A 79 16.17 -15.67 19.32
C SER A 79 15.11 -16.01 18.27
N ASN A 80 14.16 -15.09 17.99
CA ASN A 80 13.12 -15.30 16.97
C ASN A 80 13.71 -15.42 15.56
N CYS A 81 14.58 -14.48 15.18
CA CYS A 81 15.23 -14.48 13.87
C CYS A 81 16.15 -15.69 13.68
N HIS A 82 16.84 -16.09 14.74
CA HIS A 82 17.67 -17.29 14.75
C HIS A 82 16.84 -18.54 14.41
N ASP A 83 15.72 -18.72 15.10
CA ASP A 83 14.87 -19.90 14.90
C ASP A 83 14.20 -19.91 13.51
N ILE A 84 13.86 -18.73 12.96
CA ILE A 84 13.36 -18.60 11.58
C ILE A 84 14.43 -19.05 10.56
N VAL A 85 15.67 -18.59 10.71
CA VAL A 85 16.78 -18.94 9.79
C VAL A 85 17.11 -20.42 9.86
N ASP A 86 17.08 -21.01 11.06
CA ASP A 86 17.39 -22.42 11.28
C ASP A 86 16.36 -23.36 10.65
N ARG A 87 15.07 -22.99 10.72
CA ARG A 87 13.96 -23.78 10.16
C ARG A 87 13.79 -23.66 8.64
N ASN A 88 14.37 -22.63 8.00
CA ASN A 88 14.14 -22.33 6.59
C ASN A 88 15.45 -22.23 5.78
N PRO A 89 16.29 -23.28 5.75
CA PRO A 89 17.64 -23.15 5.22
C PRO A 89 17.73 -22.82 3.73
N ASP A 90 16.70 -23.19 2.95
CA ASP A 90 16.62 -22.90 1.50
C ASP A 90 16.31 -21.43 1.22
N LEU A 91 15.47 -20.79 2.06
CA LEU A 91 15.17 -19.36 1.96
C LEU A 91 16.38 -18.51 2.38
N TYR A 92 17.13 -18.98 3.37
CA TYR A 92 18.27 -18.27 3.94
C TYR A 92 19.60 -18.83 3.41
N SER A 93 19.86 -18.60 2.13
CA SER A 93 21.11 -19.01 1.47
C SER A 93 22.36 -18.42 2.13
N VAL A 94 23.51 -19.08 1.96
CA VAL A 94 24.82 -18.60 2.43
C VAL A 94 25.12 -17.18 1.94
N LYS A 95 24.77 -16.88 0.68
CA LYS A 95 24.97 -15.55 0.09
C LYS A 95 24.14 -14.50 0.83
N TYR A 96 22.86 -14.76 1.02
CA TYR A 96 21.95 -13.84 1.69
C TYR A 96 22.35 -13.59 3.16
N LEU A 97 22.74 -14.63 3.89
CA LEU A 97 23.22 -14.48 5.27
C LEU A 97 24.51 -13.66 5.37
N LYS A 98 25.40 -13.75 4.37
CA LYS A 98 26.59 -12.89 4.28
C LYS A 98 26.23 -11.44 4.00
N GLU A 99 25.21 -11.19 3.18
CA GLU A 99 24.68 -9.84 2.92
C GLU A 99 24.09 -9.24 4.21
N LEU A 100 23.28 -10.00 4.96
CA LEU A 100 22.76 -9.58 6.27
C LEU A 100 23.88 -9.26 7.26
N LYS A 101 24.93 -10.10 7.32
CA LYS A 101 26.11 -9.84 8.15
C LYS A 101 26.75 -8.51 7.78
N SER A 102 27.02 -8.30 6.49
CA SER A 102 27.69 -7.10 5.99
C SER A 102 26.87 -5.85 6.28
N GLY A 103 25.56 -5.89 6.00
CA GLY A 103 24.65 -4.79 6.28
C GLY A 103 24.57 -4.43 7.76
N ALA A 104 24.55 -5.44 8.64
CA ALA A 104 24.52 -5.21 10.08
C ALA A 104 25.82 -4.61 10.64
N GLU A 105 26.98 -5.11 10.17
CA GLU A 105 28.29 -4.57 10.58
C GLU A 105 28.51 -3.15 10.03
N GLU A 106 28.01 -2.85 8.83
CA GLU A 106 28.03 -1.52 8.25
C GLU A 106 27.08 -0.56 9.00
N ARG A 107 25.87 -1.00 9.35
CA ARG A 107 24.95 -0.24 10.22
C ARG A 107 25.65 0.10 11.54
N ALA A 108 26.22 -0.89 12.20
CA ALA A 108 26.93 -0.70 13.46
C ALA A 108 28.10 0.30 13.30
N ARG A 109 28.86 0.21 12.20
CA ARG A 109 29.96 1.13 11.89
C ARG A 109 29.50 2.57 11.75
N ARG A 110 28.39 2.81 11.03
CA ARG A 110 27.83 4.17 10.85
C ARG A 110 27.29 4.76 12.15
N GLU A 111 26.86 3.92 13.08
CA GLU A 111 26.29 4.34 14.36
C GLU A 111 27.37 4.63 15.43
N ILE A 112 28.65 4.31 15.20
CA ILE A 112 29.74 4.57 16.17
C ILE A 112 29.87 6.08 16.41
N GLY A 113 29.78 6.48 17.68
CA GLY A 113 29.94 7.89 18.08
C GLY A 113 28.79 8.79 17.64
N VAL A 114 27.75 8.23 17.01
CA VAL A 114 26.54 8.96 16.68
C VAL A 114 25.64 8.93 17.90
N ALA A 115 25.38 10.12 18.46
CA ALA A 115 24.41 10.26 19.54
C ALA A 115 23.06 9.71 19.04
N ASN A 116 22.58 8.67 19.71
CA ASN A 116 21.27 8.10 19.45
C ASN A 116 20.23 9.12 19.90
N LYS A 117 19.87 10.06 19.02
CA LYS A 117 18.74 10.98 19.22
C LYS A 117 17.46 10.15 19.10
N ALA A 118 17.16 9.38 20.13
CA ALA A 118 15.91 8.67 20.21
C ALA A 118 14.77 9.71 20.19
N LYS A 119 13.92 9.62 19.16
CA LYS A 119 12.56 10.18 19.15
C LYS A 119 12.38 11.71 19.19
N MET A 120 13.31 12.50 18.67
CA MET A 120 13.02 13.86 18.21
C MET A 120 13.69 14.13 16.88
N GLY A 121 12.90 14.62 15.92
CA GLY A 121 13.20 14.78 14.49
C GLY A 121 14.65 15.05 14.11
N GLY A 122 15.15 14.24 13.17
CA GLY A 122 16.24 14.61 12.27
C GLY A 122 17.65 14.10 12.62
N THR A 123 18.02 12.99 12.01
CA THR A 123 19.39 12.71 11.50
C THR A 123 19.25 12.03 10.13
N SER A 124 20.14 12.38 9.18
CA SER A 124 19.88 12.50 7.74
C SER A 124 18.92 11.47 7.12
N LYS A 125 17.73 11.96 6.74
CA LYS A 125 16.73 11.22 5.96
C LYS A 125 17.38 10.47 4.79
N ASP A 126 18.32 11.11 4.12
CA ASP A 126 18.78 10.76 2.78
C ASP A 126 19.31 9.33 2.59
N SER A 127 20.06 8.73 3.51
CA SER A 127 20.66 7.40 3.22
C SER A 127 19.71 6.21 3.50
N VAL A 128 18.91 6.30 4.57
CA VAL A 128 17.88 5.30 4.89
C VAL A 128 16.69 5.48 3.96
N SER A 129 16.28 6.72 3.71
CA SER A 129 15.21 7.02 2.77
C SER A 129 15.59 6.57 1.36
N VAL A 130 16.84 6.77 0.91
CA VAL A 130 17.32 6.24 -0.37
C VAL A 130 17.25 4.72 -0.41
N GLY A 131 17.69 4.01 0.64
CA GLY A 131 17.68 2.54 0.66
C GLY A 131 16.26 1.95 0.62
N VAL A 132 15.39 2.45 1.49
CA VAL A 132 13.99 2.00 1.61
C VAL A 132 13.19 2.37 0.35
N SER A 133 13.37 3.60 -0.16
CA SER A 133 12.76 4.04 -1.41
C SER A 133 13.28 3.26 -2.62
N ALA A 134 14.57 2.94 -2.69
CA ALA A 134 15.13 2.17 -3.80
C ALA A 134 14.55 0.75 -3.87
N GLY A 135 14.29 0.12 -2.71
CA GLY A 135 13.61 -1.17 -2.63
C GLY A 135 12.19 -1.10 -3.18
N ALA A 136 11.39 -0.13 -2.71
CA ALA A 136 10.03 0.08 -3.19
C ALA A 136 9.98 0.40 -4.70
N ILE A 137 10.83 1.31 -5.17
CA ILE A 137 10.94 1.69 -6.59
C ILE A 137 11.28 0.48 -7.46
N LEU A 138 12.22 -0.37 -7.03
CA LEU A 138 12.60 -1.57 -7.77
C LEU A 138 11.41 -2.53 -7.91
N GLU A 139 10.61 -2.69 -6.86
CA GLU A 139 9.45 -3.58 -6.90
C GLU A 139 8.33 -3.02 -7.78
N ILE A 140 8.03 -1.73 -7.68
CA ILE A 140 7.08 -1.05 -8.57
C ILE A 140 7.51 -1.21 -10.04
N ARG A 141 8.81 -1.07 -10.34
CA ARG A 141 9.34 -1.26 -11.70
C ARG A 141 9.20 -2.68 -12.20
N LYS A 142 9.39 -3.70 -11.35
CA LYS A 142 9.15 -5.10 -11.72
C LYS A 142 7.70 -5.33 -12.09
N LEU A 143 6.76 -4.83 -11.27
CA LEU A 143 5.33 -4.93 -11.55
C LEU A 143 4.95 -4.19 -12.83
N LYS A 144 5.52 -3.00 -13.06
CA LYS A 144 5.33 -2.26 -14.31
C LYS A 144 5.83 -3.05 -15.52
N ALA A 145 6.99 -3.69 -15.41
CA ALA A 145 7.54 -4.53 -16.47
C ALA A 145 6.67 -5.77 -16.73
N GLN A 146 6.13 -6.41 -15.69
CA GLN A 146 5.15 -7.50 -15.83
C GLN A 146 3.89 -7.02 -16.55
N LEU A 147 3.35 -5.86 -16.17
CA LEU A 147 2.19 -5.27 -16.84
C LEU A 147 2.49 -4.96 -18.31
N GLY A 148 3.71 -4.51 -18.63
CA GLY A 148 4.17 -4.30 -20.01
C GLY A 148 4.21 -5.59 -20.84
N GLN A 149 4.34 -6.79 -20.24
CA GLN A 149 4.35 -8.03 -21.03
C GLN A 149 3.00 -8.32 -21.70
N TYR A 150 1.91 -7.67 -21.29
CA TYR A 150 0.58 -7.81 -21.86
C TYR A 150 0.35 -6.99 -23.15
N HIS A 151 1.40 -6.51 -23.82
CA HIS A 151 1.29 -5.74 -25.07
C HIS A 151 0.56 -6.49 -26.22
N VAL A 152 0.47 -7.82 -26.18
CA VAL A 152 -0.16 -8.63 -27.25
C VAL A 152 -1.61 -9.00 -26.92
N HIS A 153 -1.95 -9.15 -25.64
CA HIS A 153 -3.29 -9.49 -25.18
C HIS A 153 -3.60 -8.70 -23.90
N PRO A 154 -4.71 -7.95 -23.85
CA PRO A 154 -5.06 -7.18 -22.67
C PRO A 154 -5.22 -8.11 -21.45
N PRO A 155 -4.69 -7.72 -20.28
CA PRO A 155 -4.77 -8.53 -19.08
C PRO A 155 -6.22 -8.63 -18.58
N THR A 156 -6.57 -9.75 -17.97
CA THR A 156 -7.87 -9.94 -17.31
C THR A 156 -7.96 -9.13 -16.01
N SER A 157 -9.18 -8.79 -15.54
CA SER A 157 -9.38 -8.14 -14.24
C SER A 157 -8.73 -8.91 -13.09
N SER A 158 -8.71 -10.25 -13.13
CA SER A 158 -8.05 -11.07 -12.12
C SER A 158 -6.52 -10.91 -12.12
N GLN A 159 -5.89 -10.83 -13.30
CA GLN A 159 -4.46 -10.58 -13.43
C GLN A 159 -4.10 -9.16 -12.95
N LEU A 160 -4.92 -8.18 -13.31
CA LEU A 160 -4.76 -6.80 -12.84
C LEU A 160 -4.93 -6.68 -11.32
N LYS A 161 -5.93 -7.36 -10.75
CA LYS A 161 -6.14 -7.42 -9.29
C LYS A 161 -4.95 -8.05 -8.57
N SER A 162 -4.38 -9.12 -9.14
CA SER A 162 -3.18 -9.77 -8.60
C SER A 162 -1.96 -8.83 -8.59
N LEU A 163 -1.83 -7.94 -9.59
CA LEU A 163 -0.77 -6.93 -9.60
C LEU A 163 -0.99 -5.86 -8.51
N LEU A 164 -2.23 -5.41 -8.28
CA LEU A 164 -2.53 -4.48 -7.19
C LEU A 164 -2.26 -5.10 -5.82
N VAL A 165 -2.62 -6.36 -5.58
CA VAL A 165 -2.30 -7.04 -4.31
C VAL A 165 -0.79 -7.12 -4.06
N GLN A 166 0.02 -7.26 -5.12
CA GLN A 166 1.48 -7.21 -4.99
C GLN A 166 1.99 -5.80 -4.64
N LEU A 167 1.26 -4.74 -5.00
CA LEU A 167 1.60 -3.37 -4.61
C LEU A 167 1.35 -3.08 -3.13
N ASP A 168 0.52 -3.85 -2.42
CA ASP A 168 0.29 -3.66 -0.97
C ASP A 168 1.58 -3.85 -0.14
N PHE A 169 2.65 -4.38 -0.73
CA PHE A 169 4.00 -4.34 -0.15
C PHE A 169 4.53 -2.91 0.05
N VAL A 170 4.08 -1.95 -0.76
CA VAL A 170 4.45 -0.53 -0.65
C VAL A 170 3.54 0.15 0.37
N ASP A 171 4.01 0.21 1.61
CA ASP A 171 3.29 0.85 2.72
C ASP A 171 3.57 2.36 2.75
N PHE A 172 2.64 3.17 2.21
CA PHE A 172 2.70 4.62 2.33
C PHE A 172 2.49 5.13 3.77
N GLY A 173 2.41 4.26 4.78
CA GLY A 173 2.63 4.61 6.18
C GLY A 173 4.11 4.78 6.56
N ASP A 174 5.05 4.32 5.73
CA ASP A 174 6.50 4.36 6.02
C ASP A 174 7.05 5.80 5.94
N PRO A 175 7.42 6.44 7.07
CA PRO A 175 7.86 7.84 7.10
C PRO A 175 9.22 8.09 6.42
N PHE A 176 9.89 7.05 5.93
CA PHE A 176 11.18 7.12 5.25
C PHE A 176 11.07 7.12 3.73
N TYR A 177 9.89 7.00 3.13
CA TYR A 177 9.77 7.11 1.68
C TYR A 177 10.12 8.52 1.17
N LEU A 178 10.89 8.55 0.09
CA LEU A 178 11.18 9.76 -0.67
C LEU A 178 10.07 10.00 -1.70
N PRO A 179 9.87 11.25 -2.15
CA PRO A 179 8.92 11.58 -3.20
C PRO A 179 9.14 10.78 -4.51
N SER A 180 10.35 10.26 -4.76
CA SER A 180 10.63 9.38 -5.89
C SER A 180 9.82 8.08 -5.88
N VAL A 181 9.41 7.56 -4.71
CA VAL A 181 8.51 6.41 -4.61
C VAL A 181 7.12 6.78 -5.13
N ALA A 182 6.61 7.95 -4.72
CA ALA A 182 5.34 8.47 -5.22
C ALA A 182 5.37 8.68 -6.73
N MET A 183 6.44 9.25 -7.28
CA MET A 183 6.58 9.43 -8.74
C MET A 183 6.53 8.09 -9.48
N GLU A 184 7.27 7.08 -9.02
CA GLU A 184 7.26 5.76 -9.65
C GLU A 184 5.89 5.07 -9.51
N MET A 185 5.25 5.20 -8.34
CA MET A 185 3.91 4.65 -8.10
C MET A 185 2.85 5.31 -8.99
N VAL A 186 2.81 6.65 -9.05
CA VAL A 186 1.87 7.37 -9.93
C VAL A 186 2.09 6.97 -11.38
N SER A 187 3.34 6.83 -11.81
CA SER A 187 3.67 6.36 -13.16
C SER A 187 3.21 4.93 -13.43
N PHE A 188 3.26 4.04 -12.44
CA PHE A 188 2.68 2.70 -12.54
C PHE A 188 1.15 2.76 -12.61
N LEU A 189 0.49 3.50 -11.72
CA LEU A 189 -0.97 3.61 -11.65
C LEU A 189 -1.56 4.20 -12.93
N GLN A 190 -0.92 5.22 -13.50
CA GLN A 190 -1.31 5.79 -14.78
C GLN A 190 -1.22 4.75 -15.91
N PHE A 191 -0.14 3.98 -15.94
CA PHE A 191 0.02 2.89 -16.91
C PHE A 191 -1.03 1.79 -16.70
N PHE A 192 -1.35 1.47 -15.44
CA PHE A 192 -2.35 0.48 -15.05
C PHE A 192 -3.76 0.86 -15.48
N VAL A 193 -4.18 2.12 -15.28
CA VAL A 193 -5.50 2.61 -15.70
C VAL A 193 -5.73 2.42 -17.20
N GLY A 194 -4.68 2.51 -18.02
CA GLY A 194 -4.77 2.29 -19.47
C GLY A 194 -5.17 0.87 -19.90
N TYR A 195 -5.00 -0.14 -19.03
CA TYR A 195 -5.40 -1.52 -19.30
C TYR A 195 -6.72 -1.92 -18.62
N ASN A 196 -7.33 -1.02 -17.86
CA ASN A 196 -8.37 -1.36 -16.91
C ASN A 196 -9.62 -0.50 -17.07
N ASP A 197 -10.74 -1.14 -17.41
CA ASP A 197 -12.06 -0.53 -17.36
C ASP A 197 -12.92 -0.93 -16.17
N ASP A 198 -12.44 -1.87 -15.33
CA ASP A 198 -13.17 -2.34 -14.16
C ASP A 198 -13.30 -1.21 -13.10
N PRO A 199 -14.54 -0.82 -12.73
CA PRO A 199 -14.78 0.23 -11.74
C PRO A 199 -14.18 -0.07 -10.37
N SER A 200 -14.16 -1.34 -9.92
CA SER A 200 -13.61 -1.71 -8.62
C SER A 200 -12.09 -1.52 -8.58
N LEU A 201 -11.40 -1.85 -9.68
CA LEU A 201 -9.97 -1.61 -9.79
C LEU A 201 -9.64 -0.12 -9.93
N LYS A 202 -10.51 0.68 -10.58
CA LYS A 202 -10.37 2.15 -10.61
C LYS A 202 -10.50 2.77 -9.21
N LEU A 203 -11.37 2.26 -8.34
CA LEU A 203 -11.47 2.69 -6.95
C LEU A 203 -10.20 2.37 -6.15
N GLU A 204 -9.59 1.21 -6.35
CA GLU A 204 -8.30 0.87 -5.74
C GLU A 204 -7.19 1.82 -6.20
N VAL A 205 -7.15 2.20 -7.48
CA VAL A 205 -6.21 3.22 -7.96
C VAL A 205 -6.43 4.56 -7.24
N ILE A 206 -7.69 5.00 -7.07
CA ILE A 206 -8.00 6.23 -6.33
C ILE A 206 -7.55 6.12 -4.86
N ARG A 207 -7.71 4.95 -4.23
CA ARG A 207 -7.22 4.70 -2.86
C ARG A 207 -5.70 4.91 -2.77
N TYR A 208 -4.91 4.29 -3.65
CA TYR A 208 -3.45 4.49 -3.64
C TYR A 208 -3.06 5.95 -3.90
N LEU A 209 -3.76 6.65 -4.80
CA LEU A 209 -3.52 8.08 -5.03
C LEU A 209 -3.84 8.91 -3.78
N SER A 210 -4.89 8.56 -3.02
CA SER A 210 -5.20 9.18 -1.73
C SER A 210 -4.08 8.94 -0.71
N ASP A 211 -3.62 7.69 -0.57
CA ASP A 211 -2.54 7.33 0.36
C ASP A 211 -1.25 8.13 0.07
N ILE A 212 -0.92 8.32 -1.21
CA ILE A 212 0.21 9.15 -1.66
C ILE A 212 0.02 10.62 -1.26
N VAL A 213 -1.17 11.18 -1.51
CA VAL A 213 -1.51 12.58 -1.20
C VAL A 213 -1.58 12.84 0.30
N ASP A 214 -1.90 11.82 1.09
CA ASP A 214 -1.89 11.87 2.55
C ASP A 214 -0.47 11.81 3.11
N HIS A 215 0.40 11.00 2.51
CA HIS A 215 1.77 10.83 2.97
C HIS A 215 2.69 12.02 2.63
N PHE A 216 2.62 12.52 1.39
CA PHE A 216 3.57 13.52 0.89
C PHE A 216 2.98 14.93 0.88
N LYS A 217 3.86 15.93 1.00
CA LYS A 217 3.46 17.33 0.77
C LYS A 217 3.14 17.51 -0.71
N THR A 218 2.09 18.28 -1.01
CA THR A 218 1.67 18.57 -2.39
C THR A 218 2.77 19.18 -3.26
N ALA A 219 3.67 19.98 -2.67
CA ALA A 219 4.83 20.56 -3.36
C ALA A 219 5.86 19.53 -3.85
N ASP A 220 5.88 18.33 -3.26
CA ASP A 220 6.80 17.25 -3.61
C ASP A 220 6.20 16.26 -4.63
N LEU A 221 4.92 16.44 -4.98
CA LEU A 221 4.16 15.53 -5.86
C LEU A 221 4.07 16.06 -7.29
N ASN A 222 4.05 15.13 -8.26
CA ASN A 222 3.71 15.45 -9.63
C ASN A 222 2.18 15.58 -9.79
N LEU A 223 1.62 16.71 -9.34
CA LEU A 223 0.18 16.96 -9.37
C LEU A 223 -0.41 16.86 -10.78
N LYS A 224 0.38 17.14 -11.83
CA LYS A 224 -0.07 17.02 -13.22
C LYS A 224 -0.38 15.57 -13.60
N GLU A 225 0.47 14.62 -13.23
CA GLU A 225 0.23 13.19 -13.50
C GLU A 225 -0.91 12.64 -12.65
N ILE A 226 -0.98 13.02 -11.37
CA ILE A 226 -2.10 12.64 -10.49
C ILE A 226 -3.42 13.14 -11.07
N CYS A 227 -3.50 14.42 -11.43
CA CYS A 227 -4.70 15.01 -12.03
C CYS A 227 -5.06 14.35 -13.36
N SER A 228 -4.09 14.10 -14.24
CA SER A 228 -4.33 13.41 -15.52
C SER A 228 -4.85 11.98 -15.31
N THR A 229 -4.35 11.28 -14.29
CA THR A 229 -4.81 9.93 -13.94
C THR A 229 -6.25 9.96 -13.42
N LEU A 230 -6.56 10.89 -12.49
CA LEU A 230 -7.91 11.08 -11.97
C LEU A 230 -8.91 11.52 -13.03
N GLU A 231 -8.50 12.36 -13.97
CA GLU A 231 -9.30 12.72 -15.14
C GLU A 231 -9.60 11.46 -15.97
N SER A 232 -8.58 10.70 -16.38
CA SER A 232 -8.76 9.48 -17.18
C SER A 232 -9.68 8.46 -16.49
N ILE A 233 -9.61 8.33 -15.17
CA ILE A 233 -10.51 7.47 -14.39
C ILE A 233 -11.95 8.00 -14.43
N ALA A 234 -12.14 9.30 -14.22
CA ALA A 234 -13.46 9.94 -14.12
C ALA A 234 -14.15 10.12 -15.47
N THR A 235 -13.41 10.05 -16.59
CA THR A 235 -13.90 10.36 -17.94
C THR A 235 -13.83 9.17 -18.91
N GLY A 236 -13.45 7.99 -18.42
CA GLY A 236 -13.40 6.75 -19.21
C GLY A 236 -14.76 6.36 -19.82
N HIS A 237 -14.78 5.30 -20.65
CA HIS A 237 -15.94 4.97 -21.50
C HIS A 237 -17.25 4.66 -20.74
N SER A 238 -17.18 4.30 -19.45
CA SER A 238 -18.36 4.15 -18.58
C SER A 238 -17.97 4.26 -17.10
N PRO A 239 -17.73 5.47 -16.56
CA PRO A 239 -17.38 5.64 -15.17
C PRO A 239 -18.66 5.50 -14.33
N ARG A 240 -18.70 4.52 -13.40
CA ARG A 240 -19.77 4.45 -12.41
C ARG A 240 -19.80 5.74 -11.58
N GLN A 241 -21.00 6.11 -11.11
CA GLN A 241 -21.23 7.29 -10.28
C GLN A 241 -20.22 7.42 -9.13
N LEU A 242 -19.99 6.30 -8.44
CA LEU A 242 -19.07 6.21 -7.31
C LEU A 242 -17.62 6.51 -7.71
N VAL A 243 -17.13 5.98 -8.83
CA VAL A 243 -15.76 6.22 -9.34
C VAL A 243 -15.53 7.71 -9.59
N TYR A 244 -16.50 8.37 -10.23
CA TYR A 244 -16.46 9.81 -10.42
C TYR A 244 -16.42 10.58 -9.09
N GLN A 245 -17.32 10.23 -8.16
CA GLN A 245 -17.43 10.93 -6.88
C GLN A 245 -16.14 10.80 -6.07
N SER A 246 -15.54 9.60 -6.03
CA SER A 246 -14.26 9.35 -5.36
C SER A 246 -13.11 10.15 -6.00
N ALA A 247 -13.00 10.16 -7.33
CA ALA A 247 -11.97 10.95 -8.01
C ALA A 247 -12.13 12.46 -7.76
N PHE A 248 -13.37 12.95 -7.80
CA PHE A 248 -13.67 14.37 -7.56
C PHE A 248 -13.47 14.78 -6.09
N ALA A 249 -13.77 13.90 -5.14
CA ALA A 249 -13.51 14.10 -3.72
C ALA A 249 -12.00 14.25 -3.46
N LEU A 250 -11.17 13.36 -4.03
CA LEU A 250 -9.72 13.44 -3.89
C LEU A 250 -9.17 14.76 -4.49
N LEU A 251 -9.65 15.20 -5.66
CA LEU A 251 -9.26 16.50 -6.22
C LEU A 251 -9.62 17.67 -5.30
N LYS A 252 -10.79 17.63 -4.65
CA LYS A 252 -11.18 18.64 -3.64
C LYS A 252 -10.24 18.61 -2.45
N ASP A 253 -9.86 17.44 -1.96
CA ASP A 253 -8.98 17.34 -0.79
C ASP A 253 -7.55 17.78 -1.11
N ILE A 254 -7.03 17.44 -2.29
CA ILE A 254 -5.79 18.00 -2.82
C ILE A 254 -5.89 19.53 -2.82
N SER A 255 -7.00 20.09 -3.32
CA SER A 255 -7.18 21.54 -3.43
C SER A 255 -7.14 22.30 -2.10
N LYS A 256 -7.46 21.64 -0.98
CA LYS A 256 -7.41 22.21 0.37
C LYS A 256 -6.01 22.16 0.99
N LYS A 257 -5.12 21.28 0.51
CA LYS A 257 -3.82 20.97 1.13
C LYS A 257 -2.66 21.92 0.76
N GLY A 258 -2.88 22.99 -0.01
CA GLY A 258 -1.85 24.01 -0.27
C GLY A 258 -2.11 24.86 -1.51
N ASP A 259 -1.06 25.56 -1.99
CA ASP A 259 -1.08 26.28 -3.25
C ASP A 259 -0.96 25.30 -4.43
N VAL A 260 -2.08 24.65 -4.75
CA VAL A 260 -2.21 23.56 -5.72
C VAL A 260 -2.10 23.98 -7.19
N GLY A 261 -1.82 25.26 -7.47
CA GLY A 261 -1.73 25.77 -8.83
C GLY A 261 -3.03 25.65 -9.64
N GLY A 262 -3.02 26.14 -10.89
CA GLY A 262 -4.18 26.07 -11.79
C GLY A 262 -4.61 24.64 -12.16
N VAL A 263 -3.68 23.68 -12.12
CA VAL A 263 -3.88 22.34 -12.69
C VAL A 263 -5.04 21.56 -12.05
N VAL A 264 -5.20 21.64 -10.72
CA VAL A 264 -6.28 20.91 -10.02
C VAL A 264 -7.64 21.51 -10.36
N LYS A 265 -7.73 22.86 -10.38
CA LYS A 265 -8.96 23.57 -10.73
C LYS A 265 -9.37 23.31 -12.18
N ASP A 266 -8.41 23.34 -13.10
CA ASP A 266 -8.63 23.06 -14.52
C ASP A 266 -9.12 21.61 -14.72
N THR A 267 -8.52 20.66 -14.01
CA THR A 267 -8.91 19.24 -14.06
C THR A 267 -10.33 19.04 -13.55
N MET A 268 -10.68 19.61 -12.39
CA MET A 268 -12.04 19.57 -11.85
C MET A 268 -13.06 20.17 -12.84
N ALA A 269 -12.73 21.29 -13.48
CA ALA A 269 -13.59 21.92 -14.48
C ALA A 269 -13.75 21.06 -15.73
N THR A 270 -12.69 20.37 -16.17
CA THR A 270 -12.75 19.44 -17.31
C THR A 270 -13.62 18.24 -17.01
N ILE A 271 -13.42 17.58 -15.87
CA ILE A 271 -14.25 16.46 -15.40
C ILE A 271 -15.73 16.86 -15.30
N ALA A 272 -16.02 18.04 -14.72
CA ALA A 272 -17.39 18.54 -14.59
C ALA A 272 -18.05 18.82 -15.96
N ARG A 273 -17.31 19.43 -16.91
CA ARG A 273 -17.82 19.71 -18.26
C ARG A 273 -18.11 18.43 -19.06
N GLN A 274 -17.22 17.45 -19.00
CA GLN A 274 -17.39 16.20 -19.74
C GLN A 274 -18.59 15.39 -19.21
N ARG A 275 -18.86 15.47 -17.91
CA ARG A 275 -20.03 14.84 -17.30
C ARG A 275 -21.35 15.56 -17.59
N ALA A 276 -21.33 16.89 -17.71
CA ALA A 276 -22.51 17.68 -18.06
C ALA A 276 -22.96 17.53 -19.53
N GLY A 277 -22.17 16.85 -20.37
CA GLY A 277 -22.39 16.77 -21.82
C GLY A 277 -22.06 18.09 -22.53
N PRO A 278 -22.11 18.15 -23.89
CA PRO A 278 -21.86 19.39 -24.61
C PRO A 278 -22.84 20.47 -24.14
N LEU A 279 -22.28 21.59 -23.69
CA LEU A 279 -23.05 22.78 -23.30
C LEU A 279 -24.03 23.13 -24.42
N LYS A 280 -25.32 22.90 -24.21
CA LYS A 280 -26.36 23.55 -25.01
C LYS A 280 -26.12 25.05 -24.85
N LYS A 281 -25.64 25.71 -25.91
CA LYS A 281 -25.43 27.15 -25.94
C LYS A 281 -26.72 27.83 -25.51
N GLY A 282 -26.64 28.55 -24.39
CA GLY A 282 -27.66 29.48 -23.96
C GLY A 282 -28.58 28.94 -22.87
N ARG A 283 -28.20 29.15 -21.61
CA ARG A 283 -29.15 29.66 -20.62
C ARG A 283 -28.42 30.55 -19.63
N LYS A 284 -28.84 31.81 -19.57
CA LYS A 284 -28.35 32.81 -18.64
C LYS A 284 -28.62 32.37 -17.20
N VAL A 285 -27.68 32.71 -16.33
CA VAL A 285 -27.80 32.68 -14.87
C VAL A 285 -29.09 33.39 -14.44
N ILE A 286 -29.89 32.74 -13.60
CA ILE A 286 -30.81 33.42 -12.69
C ILE A 286 -30.64 32.75 -11.31
N GLU A 287 -30.36 33.58 -10.31
CA GLU A 287 -30.34 33.25 -8.89
C GLU A 287 -31.75 32.90 -8.40
N GLY A 288 -31.87 31.99 -7.44
CA GLY A 288 -33.09 31.83 -6.62
C GLY A 288 -33.77 30.47 -6.72
N VAL A 289 -33.63 29.74 -5.59
CA VAL A 289 -34.53 28.79 -4.91
C VAL A 289 -35.79 28.24 -5.62
N ASP A 290 -36.02 26.95 -5.30
CA ASP A 290 -37.23 26.10 -5.39
C ASP A 290 -37.58 25.43 -6.73
N PHE A 291 -37.35 24.10 -6.76
CA PHE A 291 -37.98 23.19 -7.71
C PHE A 291 -39.15 22.49 -7.01
N ALA A 292 -40.36 22.97 -7.32
CA ALA A 292 -41.58 22.18 -7.24
C ALA A 292 -41.85 21.54 -8.61
N ASP A 293 -42.42 20.34 -8.55
CA ASP A 293 -42.71 19.43 -9.65
C ASP A 293 -43.48 20.07 -10.81
N GLN A 294 -43.18 19.61 -12.04
CA GLN A 294 -44.20 19.29 -13.04
C GLN A 294 -43.58 18.44 -14.16
N GLU A 295 -44.06 17.19 -14.22
CA GLU A 295 -44.01 16.32 -15.38
C GLU A 295 -44.81 16.98 -16.52
N ASP A 296 -44.27 16.95 -17.73
CA ASP A 296 -45.10 17.03 -18.95
C ASP A 296 -44.54 16.02 -19.96
N GLU A 297 -45.46 15.11 -20.32
CA GLU A 297 -45.38 14.07 -21.33
C GLU A 297 -45.25 14.69 -22.73
N ASP A 298 -44.44 14.09 -23.59
CA ASP A 298 -44.70 14.08 -25.03
C ASP A 298 -44.16 12.77 -25.62
N GLU A 299 -45.11 11.95 -26.09
CA GLU A 299 -44.95 10.63 -26.68
C GLU A 299 -44.24 10.67 -28.05
N GLU A 300 -43.30 9.74 -28.29
CA GLU A 300 -43.13 9.04 -29.58
C GLU A 300 -42.31 7.73 -29.38
N PRO A 301 -42.39 6.73 -30.27
CA PRO A 301 -42.89 5.41 -29.89
C PRO A 301 -41.85 4.29 -29.76
N ASN A 302 -42.01 3.53 -28.67
CA ASN A 302 -41.90 2.07 -28.53
C ASN A 302 -40.77 1.31 -29.28
N LEU A 303 -39.60 1.18 -28.63
CA LEU A 303 -38.78 -0.04 -28.70
C LEU A 303 -38.63 -0.62 -27.29
N LYS A 304 -39.22 -1.81 -27.09
CA LYS A 304 -39.23 -2.63 -25.88
C LYS A 304 -37.93 -2.52 -25.05
N ARG A 305 -38.01 -1.88 -23.88
CA ARG A 305 -37.09 -2.08 -22.75
C ARG A 305 -37.81 -3.00 -21.75
N THR A 306 -37.30 -4.20 -21.55
CA THR A 306 -37.76 -5.12 -20.48
C THR A 306 -36.56 -5.56 -19.63
N ARG A 307 -35.66 -4.61 -19.31
CA ARG A 307 -34.48 -4.92 -18.48
C ARG A 307 -33.91 -3.72 -17.70
N PHE A 308 -34.58 -2.56 -17.74
CA PHE A 308 -34.12 -1.34 -17.04
C PHE A 308 -34.96 -1.02 -15.80
N ASP A 309 -36.21 -1.52 -15.70
CA ASP A 309 -37.10 -1.15 -14.59
C ASP A 309 -36.83 -1.94 -13.29
N ASP A 310 -36.06 -3.03 -13.36
CA ASP A 310 -35.70 -3.83 -12.19
C ASP A 310 -34.46 -3.27 -11.47
N ASP A 311 -33.50 -2.68 -12.21
CA ASP A 311 -32.28 -2.08 -11.64
C ASP A 311 -32.60 -0.81 -10.82
N ASP A 312 -33.56 0.01 -11.27
CA ASP A 312 -34.01 1.19 -10.53
C ASP A 312 -34.80 0.82 -9.26
N LYS A 313 -35.49 -0.33 -9.25
CA LYS A 313 -36.17 -0.84 -8.06
C LYS A 313 -35.18 -1.36 -7.02
N ASP A 314 -34.10 -2.01 -7.44
CA ASP A 314 -33.04 -2.51 -6.55
C ASP A 314 -32.24 -1.35 -5.92
N ASP A 315 -31.91 -0.30 -6.67
CA ASP A 315 -31.25 0.91 -6.12
C ASP A 315 -32.18 1.67 -5.16
N THR A 316 -33.47 1.73 -5.47
CA THR A 316 -34.49 2.33 -4.59
C THR A 316 -34.68 1.50 -3.31
N TYR A 317 -34.65 0.17 -3.41
CA TYR A 317 -34.72 -0.75 -2.27
C TYR A 317 -33.50 -0.58 -1.34
N LEU A 318 -32.28 -0.56 -1.89
CA LEU A 318 -31.05 -0.37 -1.10
C LEU A 318 -31.02 0.98 -0.38
N SER A 319 -31.49 2.05 -1.04
CA SER A 319 -31.62 3.36 -0.41
C SER A 319 -32.64 3.36 0.74
N LYS A 320 -33.78 2.67 0.59
CA LYS A 320 -34.79 2.55 1.66
C LYS A 320 -34.32 1.63 2.80
N MET A 321 -33.54 0.59 2.53
CA MET A 321 -32.93 -0.25 3.57
C MET A 321 -31.88 0.51 4.39
N ALA A 322 -31.10 1.39 3.76
CA ALA A 322 -30.19 2.29 4.47
C ALA A 322 -30.95 3.27 5.37
N ALA A 323 -32.04 3.86 4.86
CA ALA A 323 -32.92 4.73 5.65
C ALA A 323 -33.59 3.98 6.82
N LEU A 324 -33.95 2.70 6.63
CA LEU A 324 -34.52 1.86 7.69
C LEU A 324 -33.53 1.62 8.84
N ALA A 325 -32.24 1.45 8.54
CA ALA A 325 -31.18 1.26 9.53
C ALA A 325 -30.89 2.54 10.33
N GLU A 326 -31.24 3.70 9.79
CA GLU A 326 -31.03 5.02 10.41
C GLU A 326 -32.29 5.59 11.08
N ALA A 327 -33.44 4.92 10.96
CA ALA A 327 -34.71 5.37 11.52
C ALA A 327 -34.63 5.46 13.07
N GLN A 328 -35.01 6.61 13.60
CA GLN A 328 -34.85 6.91 15.05
C GLN A 328 -36.15 6.69 15.83
N THR A 329 -37.28 6.59 15.13
CA THR A 329 -38.59 6.35 15.72
C THR A 329 -39.29 5.13 15.12
N GLN A 330 -40.20 4.54 15.91
CA GLN A 330 -40.91 3.34 15.50
C GLN A 330 -41.96 3.60 14.41
N GLU A 331 -42.46 4.84 14.32
CA GLU A 331 -43.41 5.27 13.28
C GLU A 331 -42.71 5.46 11.93
N GLU A 332 -41.55 6.12 11.89
CA GLU A 332 -40.71 6.24 10.69
C GLU A 332 -40.30 4.86 10.15
N ARG A 333 -39.94 3.95 11.05
CA ARG A 333 -39.56 2.58 10.68
C ARG A 333 -40.72 1.84 9.98
N GLN A 334 -41.94 1.94 10.51
CA GLN A 334 -43.13 1.31 9.94
C GLN A 334 -43.54 1.91 8.58
N ASP A 335 -43.27 3.19 8.36
CA ASP A 335 -43.51 3.84 7.06
C ASP A 335 -42.53 3.35 6.00
N ILE A 336 -41.24 3.24 6.36
CA ILE A 336 -40.20 2.76 5.44
C ILE A 336 -40.42 1.27 5.11
N GLU A 337 -40.79 0.44 6.09
CA GLU A 337 -41.12 -0.98 5.87
C GLU A 337 -42.32 -1.15 4.93
N ARG A 338 -43.38 -0.32 5.06
CA ARG A 338 -44.52 -0.33 4.13
C ARG A 338 -44.13 0.05 2.71
N ASP A 339 -43.21 1.00 2.55
CA ASP A 339 -42.72 1.41 1.24
C ASP A 339 -41.84 0.36 0.58
N ILE A 340 -41.03 -0.38 1.37
CA ILE A 340 -40.26 -1.52 0.87
C ILE A 340 -41.19 -2.65 0.41
N ALA A 341 -42.26 -2.92 1.16
CA ALA A 341 -43.25 -3.93 0.78
C ALA A 341 -43.96 -3.59 -0.55
N LYS A 342 -44.23 -2.30 -0.84
CA LYS A 342 -44.77 -1.85 -2.13
C LYS A 342 -43.83 -2.09 -3.31
N LEU A 343 -42.52 -2.18 -3.06
CA LEU A 343 -41.52 -2.54 -4.08
C LEU A 343 -41.47 -4.05 -4.35
N GLY A 344 -42.22 -4.86 -3.60
CA GLY A 344 -42.33 -6.32 -3.79
C GLY A 344 -41.30 -7.14 -3.01
N TYR A 345 -40.57 -6.52 -2.08
CA TYR A 345 -39.59 -7.20 -1.21
C TYR A 345 -40.21 -7.42 0.18
N GLU A 346 -40.08 -8.64 0.72
CA GLU A 346 -40.45 -8.95 2.10
C GLU A 346 -39.37 -8.43 3.05
N THR A 347 -39.76 -7.70 4.09
CA THR A 347 -38.85 -7.08 5.08
C THR A 347 -38.32 -8.07 6.13
N ASP A 348 -38.68 -9.35 6.03
CA ASP A 348 -38.29 -10.38 6.99
C ASP A 348 -36.89 -10.94 6.70
N ILE A 349 -35.87 -10.06 6.70
CA ILE A 349 -34.47 -10.47 6.85
C ILE A 349 -33.76 -9.47 7.76
N LEU A 350 -34.02 -9.57 9.07
CA LEU A 350 -33.04 -9.30 10.12
C LEU A 350 -33.31 -10.21 11.33
#